data_AF-A0AA96GI33-F1
#
_entry.id   AF-A0AA96GI33-F1
#
_cell.length_a   1.000
_cell.length_b   1.000
_cell.length_c   1.000
_cell.angle_alpha   90.00
_cell.angle_beta   90.00
_cell.angle_gamma   90.00
#
_symmetry.space_group_name_H-M   'P 1'
#
loop_
_entity.id
_entity.type
_entity.pdbx_description
1 polymer ?
#
loop_
_entity_poly.entity_id
_entity_poly.type
_entity_poly.pdbx_seq_one_letter_code
_entity_poly.pdbx_strand_id
1 'polypeptide(L)'
;MAVGTNDVPKFGGGLYWGEDSDDAREFHGGWDTRDRKKEETFAEILKVLKENEWLGENLKNLEIPELVKRATPLLKRTRLFNLIEFGRATHAEMEALLSAARRGISIKDCTLYTTTFPCHDCARHIVASGIRKVVYIEPYAKSLASQFHLDSFLVDQNIETSGFVSCHSFVGIAPRVYMELFPMLQRKDKEGRVKLWNREIAIPRMHSSPLAYMDNEAKEAKTLSEKMNEAGFKPI
;
A
#
# COMPACT_ATOMS: atom_id res chain seq x y z
N MET A 1 -4.11 -11.28 17.95
CA MET A 1 -4.04 -10.20 16.94
C MET A 1 -2.60 -9.90 16.62
N ALA A 2 -2.20 -10.01 15.35
CA ALA A 2 -0.91 -9.55 14.85
C ALA A 2 -1.09 -8.13 14.30
N VAL A 3 -0.14 -7.24 14.59
CA VAL A 3 -0.18 -5.84 14.17
C VAL A 3 0.81 -5.65 13.03
N GLY A 4 0.36 -5.86 11.80
CA GLY A 4 1.18 -5.66 10.60
C GLY A 4 1.11 -4.21 10.13
N THR A 5 2.25 -3.62 9.78
CA THR A 5 2.33 -2.32 9.09
C THR A 5 3.48 -2.33 8.08
N ASN A 6 3.42 -1.44 7.10
CA ASN A 6 4.47 -1.30 6.09
C ASN A 6 5.63 -0.47 6.63
N ASP A 7 6.53 -1.10 7.37
CA ASP A 7 7.70 -0.46 7.96
C ASP A 7 8.96 -1.29 7.80
N VAL A 8 10.11 -0.71 8.15
CA VAL A 8 11.42 -1.31 8.00
C VAL A 8 11.67 -2.29 9.15
N PRO A 9 12.11 -3.52 8.85
CA PRO A 9 12.42 -4.52 9.87
C PRO A 9 13.67 -4.15 10.68
N LYS A 10 13.65 -4.51 11.95
CA LYS A 10 14.74 -4.28 12.92
C LYS A 10 15.52 -5.57 13.17
N PHE A 11 16.83 -5.45 13.41
CA PHE A 11 17.66 -6.57 13.85
C PHE A 11 17.11 -7.15 15.16
N GLY A 12 17.06 -8.49 15.26
CA GLY A 12 16.42 -9.18 16.39
C GLY A 12 14.91 -9.39 16.24
N GLY A 13 14.29 -8.84 15.19
CA GLY A 13 12.88 -9.01 14.86
C GLY A 13 12.00 -7.81 15.22
N GLY A 14 10.81 -7.77 14.63
CA GLY A 14 9.92 -6.61 14.72
C GLY A 14 10.30 -5.51 13.75
N LEU A 15 9.68 -4.35 13.95
CA LEU A 15 9.82 -3.17 13.09
C LEU A 15 10.41 -2.01 13.89
N TYR A 16 11.01 -1.06 13.18
CA TYR A 16 11.36 0.24 13.75
C TYR A 16 10.09 1.08 13.98
N TRP A 17 10.03 1.76 15.12
CA TRP A 17 8.97 2.69 15.50
C TRP A 17 9.45 4.14 15.43
N GLY A 18 8.54 5.10 15.63
CA GLY A 18 8.85 6.53 15.49
C GLY A 18 9.95 7.01 16.43
N GLU A 19 10.07 6.38 17.60
CA GLU A 19 11.00 6.73 18.65
C GLU A 19 12.36 6.03 18.52
N ASP A 20 12.49 5.03 17.64
CA ASP A 20 13.76 4.34 17.43
C ASP A 20 14.79 5.25 16.73
N SER A 21 16.02 5.23 17.24
CA SER A 21 17.20 5.88 16.65
C SER A 21 18.10 4.89 15.90
N ASP A 22 19.04 5.40 15.11
CA ASP A 22 20.03 4.60 14.36
C ASP A 22 19.42 3.51 13.46
N ASP A 23 18.32 3.85 12.80
CA ASP A 23 17.68 3.01 11.81
C ASP A 23 18.06 3.42 10.38
N ALA A 24 17.95 2.48 9.44
CA ALA A 24 18.21 2.71 8.03
C ALA A 24 16.90 2.92 7.22
N ARG A 25 15.90 3.60 7.79
CA ARG A 25 14.69 4.00 7.08
C ARG A 25 15.03 5.07 6.05
N GLU A 26 14.48 4.90 4.85
CA GLU A 26 14.88 5.66 3.66
C GLU A 26 14.55 7.15 3.75
N PHE A 27 13.60 7.55 4.60
CA PHE A 27 13.27 8.96 4.79
C PHE A 27 14.39 9.75 5.50
N HIS A 28 15.28 9.08 6.26
CA HIS A 28 16.48 9.72 6.84
C HIS A 28 17.51 10.03 5.76
N GLY A 29 17.64 9.16 4.75
CA GLY A 29 18.57 9.33 3.63
C GLY A 29 18.05 10.27 2.54
N GLY A 30 16.73 10.47 2.42
CA GLY A 30 16.14 11.36 1.41
C GLY A 30 16.05 10.76 0.00
N TRP A 31 16.39 9.47 -0.18
CA TRP A 31 16.30 8.73 -1.43
C TRP A 31 15.62 7.38 -1.25
N ASP A 32 14.90 6.91 -2.27
CA ASP A 32 14.19 5.61 -2.31
C ASP A 32 15.12 4.55 -2.92
N THR A 33 15.51 3.53 -2.16
CA THR A 33 16.48 2.51 -2.61
C THR A 33 15.93 1.71 -3.78
N ARG A 34 14.61 1.47 -3.79
CA ARG A 34 13.96 0.74 -4.88
C ARG A 34 14.02 1.52 -6.18
N ASP A 35 13.78 2.83 -6.14
CA ASP A 35 13.87 3.67 -7.33
C ASP A 35 15.31 3.67 -7.87
N ARG A 36 16.31 3.81 -6.99
CA ARG A 36 17.73 3.73 -7.36
C ARG A 36 18.10 2.38 -7.95
N LYS A 37 17.68 1.27 -7.34
CA LYS A 37 17.99 -0.08 -7.82
C LYS A 37 17.36 -0.38 -9.18
N LYS A 38 16.18 0.16 -9.47
CA LYS A 38 15.58 0.08 -10.81
C LYS A 38 16.41 0.81 -11.84
N GLU A 39 16.89 2.01 -11.53
CA GLU A 39 17.76 2.78 -12.43
C GLU A 39 19.12 2.10 -12.65
N GLU A 40 19.73 1.55 -11.58
CA GLU A 40 20.97 0.77 -11.68
C GLU A 40 20.78 -0.49 -12.55
N THR A 41 19.71 -1.26 -12.32
CA THR A 41 19.38 -2.44 -13.13
C THR A 41 19.18 -2.07 -14.60
N PHE A 42 18.50 -0.95 -14.85
CA PHE A 42 18.28 -0.49 -16.22
C PHE A 42 19.57 0.02 -16.88
N ALA A 43 20.45 0.69 -16.13
CA ALA A 43 21.77 1.08 -16.59
C ALA A 43 22.62 -0.13 -16.99
N GLU A 44 22.58 -1.21 -16.21
CA GLU A 44 23.25 -2.48 -16.53
C GLU A 44 22.73 -3.08 -17.83
N ILE A 45 21.41 -3.11 -18.03
CA ILE A 45 20.81 -3.58 -19.28
C ILE A 45 21.31 -2.74 -20.47
N LEU A 46 21.28 -1.40 -20.35
CA LEU A 46 21.74 -0.51 -21.42
C LEU A 46 23.23 -0.68 -21.72
N LYS A 47 24.04 -0.94 -20.70
CA LYS A 47 25.47 -1.22 -20.87
C LYS A 47 25.68 -2.48 -21.72
N VAL A 48 24.99 -3.58 -21.40
CA VAL A 48 25.06 -4.82 -22.18
C VAL A 48 24.59 -4.59 -23.61
N LEU A 49 23.49 -3.86 -23.82
CA LEU A 49 23.00 -3.54 -25.17
C LEU A 49 23.98 -2.68 -25.97
N LYS A 50 24.67 -1.74 -25.32
CA LYS A 50 25.69 -0.88 -25.95
C LYS A 50 26.92 -1.70 -26.35
N GLU A 51 27.42 -2.53 -25.45
CA GLU A 51 28.60 -3.39 -25.68
C GLU A 51 28.40 -4.40 -26.82
N ASN A 52 27.16 -4.82 -27.06
CA ASN A 52 26.80 -5.75 -28.12
C ASN A 52 26.28 -5.06 -29.40
N GLU A 53 26.43 -3.74 -29.52
CA GLU A 53 26.01 -2.95 -30.70
C GLU A 53 24.50 -3.04 -31.02
N TRP A 54 23.66 -3.31 -30.02
CA TRP A 54 22.19 -3.36 -30.18
C TRP A 54 21.52 -1.97 -30.16
N LEU A 55 22.26 -0.93 -29.76
CA LEU A 55 21.75 0.45 -29.74
C LEU A 55 21.89 1.11 -31.13
N GLY A 56 20.84 1.79 -31.58
CA GLY A 56 20.88 2.53 -32.84
C GLY A 56 21.93 3.65 -32.87
N GLU A 57 22.33 4.07 -34.07
CA GLU A 57 23.36 5.08 -34.34
C GLU A 57 23.23 6.36 -33.50
N ASN A 58 22.00 6.82 -33.27
CA ASN A 58 21.71 8.05 -32.53
C ASN A 58 21.92 7.94 -31.01
N LEU A 59 22.07 6.71 -30.49
CA LEU A 59 22.13 6.41 -29.06
C LEU A 59 23.48 5.79 -28.65
N LYS A 60 24.17 5.10 -29.57
CA LYS A 60 25.42 4.38 -29.26
C LYS A 60 26.53 5.27 -28.70
N ASN A 61 26.59 6.54 -29.11
CA ASN A 61 27.62 7.48 -28.66
C ASN A 61 27.28 8.17 -27.32
N LEU A 62 26.08 7.97 -26.77
CA LEU A 62 25.69 8.58 -25.50
C LEU A 62 26.23 7.77 -24.32
N GLU A 63 26.58 8.47 -23.25
CA GLU A 63 26.95 7.85 -21.98
C GLU A 63 25.74 7.19 -21.31
N ILE A 64 25.96 6.07 -20.60
CA ILE A 64 24.89 5.30 -19.96
C ILE A 64 24.00 6.16 -19.05
N PRO A 65 24.53 7.05 -18.19
CA PRO A 65 23.70 7.91 -17.34
C PRO A 65 22.74 8.81 -18.15
N GLU A 66 23.16 9.31 -19.31
CA GLU A 66 22.33 10.14 -20.17
C GLU A 66 21.24 9.31 -20.86
N LEU A 67 21.56 8.07 -21.27
CA LEU A 67 20.57 7.13 -21.81
C LEU A 67 19.49 6.79 -20.77
N VAL A 68 19.89 6.48 -19.54
CA VAL A 68 18.96 6.21 -18.43
C VAL A 68 18.05 7.42 -18.22
N LYS A 69 18.61 8.62 -18.09
CA LYS A 69 17.85 9.86 -17.88
C LYS A 69 16.79 10.10 -18.97
N ARG A 70 17.13 9.85 -20.24
CA ARG A 70 16.19 10.00 -21.37
C ARG A 70 15.10 8.95 -21.39
N ALA A 71 15.43 7.70 -21.07
CA ALA A 71 14.50 6.58 -21.19
C ALA A 71 13.63 6.37 -19.94
N THR A 72 14.11 6.69 -18.73
CA THR A 72 13.37 6.50 -17.46
C THR A 72 11.93 7.05 -17.51
N PRO A 73 11.67 8.29 -17.97
CA PRO A 73 10.30 8.81 -18.06
C PRO A 73 9.37 7.98 -18.96
N LEU A 74 9.91 7.42 -20.06
CA LEU A 74 9.17 6.59 -21.02
C LEU A 74 8.84 5.21 -20.45
N LEU A 75 9.70 4.72 -19.56
CA LEU A 75 9.65 3.38 -19.00
C LEU A 75 8.88 3.29 -17.68
N LYS A 76 8.47 4.41 -17.06
CA LYS A 76 7.70 4.43 -15.80
C LYS A 76 6.44 3.54 -15.82
N ARG A 77 5.82 3.34 -16.99
CA ARG A 77 4.63 2.50 -17.18
C ARG A 77 4.93 1.00 -17.32
N THR A 78 6.20 0.62 -17.49
CA THR A 78 6.60 -0.76 -17.73
C THR A 78 6.64 -1.58 -16.45
N ARG A 79 6.67 -2.92 -16.57
CA ARG A 79 6.80 -3.81 -15.41
C ARG A 79 8.11 -3.60 -14.66
N LEU A 80 9.21 -3.33 -15.37
CA LEU A 80 10.54 -3.08 -14.77
C LEU A 80 10.49 -1.95 -13.72
N PHE A 81 9.81 -0.85 -14.03
CA PHE A 81 9.69 0.28 -13.09
C PHE A 81 8.59 0.09 -12.04
N ASN A 82 7.79 -0.98 -12.13
CA ASN A 82 6.77 -1.35 -11.14
C ASN A 82 7.24 -2.43 -10.15
N LEU A 83 8.47 -2.93 -10.29
CA LEU A 83 9.12 -3.86 -9.36
C LEU A 83 9.10 -3.32 -7.91
N ILE A 84 8.93 -4.21 -6.94
CA ILE A 84 8.79 -3.88 -5.50
C ILE A 84 9.89 -4.52 -4.63
N GLU A 85 10.68 -5.43 -5.19
CA GLU A 85 11.61 -6.35 -4.53
C GLU A 85 12.78 -5.64 -3.83
N PHE A 86 13.11 -4.44 -4.27
CA PHE A 86 14.24 -3.67 -3.74
C PHE A 86 13.88 -2.77 -2.54
N GLY A 87 12.62 -2.77 -2.12
CA GLY A 87 12.18 -1.99 -0.96
C GLY A 87 12.63 -2.64 0.35
N ARG A 88 13.09 -1.83 1.31
CA ARG A 88 13.42 -2.35 2.67
C ARG A 88 12.17 -2.56 3.53
N ALA A 89 11.07 -1.89 3.22
CA ALA A 89 9.86 -1.99 4.01
C ALA A 89 9.20 -3.36 3.83
N THR A 90 8.83 -3.99 4.94
CA THR A 90 8.11 -5.26 4.94
C THR A 90 6.62 -4.97 4.86
N HIS A 91 5.91 -5.62 3.94
CA HIS A 91 4.47 -5.42 3.80
C HIS A 91 3.71 -5.82 5.08
N ALA A 92 2.58 -5.17 5.32
CA ALA A 92 1.78 -5.38 6.53
C ALA A 92 1.36 -6.85 6.69
N GLU A 93 1.00 -7.54 5.60
CA GLU A 93 0.64 -8.95 5.63
C GLU A 93 1.81 -9.81 6.08
N MET A 94 3.00 -9.62 5.50
CA MET A 94 4.20 -10.37 5.87
C MET A 94 4.54 -10.16 7.35
N GLU A 95 4.52 -8.91 7.82
CA GLU A 95 4.81 -8.62 9.23
C GLU A 95 3.74 -9.19 10.16
N ALA A 96 2.47 -9.23 9.76
CA ALA A 96 1.44 -9.88 10.56
C ALA A 96 1.74 -11.37 10.77
N LEU A 97 2.18 -12.08 9.72
CA LEU A 97 2.59 -13.48 9.80
C LEU A 97 3.84 -13.65 10.68
N LEU A 98 4.86 -12.82 10.46
CA LEU A 98 6.11 -12.85 11.23
C LEU A 98 5.88 -12.52 12.71
N SER A 99 5.02 -11.56 13.02
CA SER A 99 4.66 -11.18 14.39
C SER A 99 3.96 -12.33 15.12
N ALA A 100 3.06 -13.05 14.45
CA ALA A 100 2.45 -14.24 15.02
C ALA A 100 3.50 -15.35 15.28
N ALA A 101 4.39 -15.59 14.31
CA ALA A 101 5.46 -16.57 14.43
C ALA A 101 6.41 -16.27 15.60
N ARG A 102 6.87 -15.01 15.73
CA ARG A 102 7.74 -14.57 16.85
C ARG A 102 7.09 -14.77 18.22
N ARG A 103 5.76 -14.75 18.28
CA ARG A 103 4.98 -14.95 19.51
C ARG A 103 4.55 -16.40 19.74
N GLY A 104 4.91 -17.32 18.85
CA GLY A 104 4.47 -18.72 18.90
C GLY A 104 2.97 -18.91 18.70
N ILE A 105 2.30 -17.97 18.02
CA ILE A 105 0.86 -18.04 17.76
C ILE A 105 0.64 -18.74 16.42
N SER A 106 -0.08 -19.86 16.45
CA SER A 106 -0.53 -20.52 15.23
C SER A 106 -1.51 -19.63 14.46
N ILE A 107 -1.27 -19.52 13.16
CA ILE A 107 -2.11 -18.80 12.19
C ILE A 107 -2.73 -19.73 11.14
N LYS A 108 -2.55 -21.04 11.31
CA LYS A 108 -3.19 -22.03 10.45
C LYS A 108 -4.71 -21.89 10.55
N ASP A 109 -5.38 -21.96 9.41
CA ASP A 109 -6.84 -21.87 9.24
C ASP A 109 -7.44 -20.52 9.68
N CYS A 110 -6.61 -19.51 9.95
CA CYS A 110 -7.06 -18.19 10.39
C CYS A 110 -7.51 -17.31 9.22
N THR A 111 -8.18 -16.20 9.57
CA THR A 111 -8.54 -15.12 8.64
C THR A 111 -7.57 -13.95 8.81
N LEU A 112 -6.99 -13.49 7.70
CA LEU A 112 -6.19 -12.27 7.63
C LEU A 112 -7.07 -11.09 7.22
N TYR A 113 -7.02 -10.00 7.99
CA TYR A 113 -7.64 -8.73 7.64
C TYR A 113 -6.54 -7.76 7.22
N THR A 114 -6.68 -7.16 6.04
CA THR A 114 -5.73 -6.17 5.50
C THR A 114 -6.48 -4.99 4.91
N THR A 115 -5.82 -3.84 4.83
CA THR A 115 -6.43 -2.63 4.25
C THR A 115 -6.38 -2.67 2.73
N THR A 116 -5.35 -3.26 2.14
CA THR A 116 -5.15 -3.32 0.69
C THR A 116 -5.01 -4.78 0.27
N PHE A 117 -5.56 -5.13 -0.88
CA PHE A 117 -5.46 -6.49 -1.42
C PHE A 117 -3.98 -6.93 -1.53
N PRO A 118 -3.62 -8.14 -1.08
CA PRO A 118 -2.22 -8.57 -1.03
C PRO A 118 -1.53 -8.53 -2.40
N CYS A 119 -0.27 -8.11 -2.43
CA CYS A 119 0.57 -8.29 -3.62
C CYS A 119 0.90 -9.78 -3.83
N HIS A 120 1.48 -10.12 -4.99
CA HIS A 120 1.83 -11.50 -5.32
C HIS A 120 2.88 -12.10 -4.36
N ASP A 121 3.85 -11.30 -3.88
CA ASP A 121 4.80 -11.78 -2.87
C ASP A 121 4.12 -12.08 -1.54
N CYS A 122 3.19 -11.24 -1.08
CA CYS A 122 2.44 -11.49 0.15
C CYS A 122 1.53 -12.71 0.01
N ALA A 123 0.86 -12.87 -1.14
CA ALA A 123 0.00 -14.01 -1.42
C ALA A 123 0.74 -15.34 -1.29
N ARG A 124 1.98 -15.43 -1.78
CA ARG A 124 2.86 -16.59 -1.60
C ARG A 124 3.02 -16.97 -0.12
N HIS A 125 3.28 -15.99 0.75
CA HIS A 125 3.43 -16.24 2.19
C HIS A 125 2.10 -16.58 2.87
N ILE A 126 1.01 -15.94 2.46
CA ILE A 126 -0.35 -16.21 2.97
C ILE A 126 -0.71 -17.68 2.72
N VAL A 127 -0.56 -18.15 1.47
CA VAL A 127 -0.80 -19.55 1.09
C VAL A 127 0.10 -20.48 1.91
N ALA A 128 1.42 -20.24 1.93
CA ALA A 128 2.37 -21.11 2.62
C ALA A 128 2.15 -21.17 4.14
N SER A 129 1.61 -20.11 4.74
CA SER A 129 1.33 -20.04 6.18
C SER A 129 0.08 -20.81 6.61
N GLY A 130 -0.75 -21.24 5.65
CA GLY A 130 -2.02 -21.93 5.92
C GLY A 130 -3.16 -21.01 6.35
N ILE A 131 -3.09 -19.71 6.04
CA ILE A 131 -4.24 -18.80 6.17
C ILE A 131 -5.34 -19.27 5.23
N ARG A 132 -6.58 -19.32 5.72
CA ARG A 132 -7.72 -19.82 4.94
C ARG A 132 -8.48 -18.71 4.22
N LYS A 133 -8.44 -17.49 4.76
CA LYS A 133 -9.27 -16.38 4.29
C LYS A 133 -8.55 -15.05 4.39
N VAL A 134 -8.72 -14.19 3.39
CA VAL A 134 -8.26 -12.81 3.39
C VAL A 134 -9.47 -11.89 3.21
N VAL A 135 -9.57 -10.88 4.07
CA VAL A 135 -10.56 -9.81 3.95
C VAL A 135 -9.82 -8.50 3.73
N TYR A 136 -10.13 -7.78 2.64
CA TYR A 136 -9.43 -6.56 2.24
C TYR A 136 -10.40 -5.40 1.99
N ILE A 137 -9.95 -4.15 2.19
CA ILE A 137 -10.79 -2.97 1.93
C ILE A 137 -10.59 -2.48 0.49
N GLU A 138 -9.36 -2.20 0.10
CA GLU A 138 -9.02 -1.60 -1.19
C GLU A 138 -8.49 -2.65 -2.17
N PRO A 139 -8.98 -2.68 -3.41
CA PRO A 139 -8.42 -3.54 -4.44
C PRO A 139 -7.01 -3.07 -4.83
N TYR A 140 -6.13 -4.01 -5.18
CA TYR A 140 -4.79 -3.73 -5.65
C TYR A 140 -4.61 -4.28 -7.07
N ALA A 141 -4.96 -3.44 -8.06
CA ALA A 141 -5.02 -3.83 -9.47
C ALA A 141 -3.70 -4.36 -10.07
N LYS A 142 -2.55 -4.07 -9.42
CA LYS A 142 -1.23 -4.55 -9.84
C LYS A 142 -0.90 -5.94 -9.27
N SER A 143 -1.73 -6.49 -8.40
CA SER A 143 -1.47 -7.80 -7.82
C SER A 143 -1.58 -8.89 -8.88
N LEU A 144 -0.59 -9.78 -8.89
CA LEU A 144 -0.58 -10.98 -9.70
C LEU A 144 -0.93 -12.23 -8.86
N ALA A 145 -1.46 -12.03 -7.64
CA ALA A 145 -1.74 -13.12 -6.70
C ALA A 145 -2.62 -14.21 -7.32
N SER A 146 -3.76 -13.84 -7.91
CA SER A 146 -4.66 -14.79 -8.59
C SER A 146 -4.07 -15.39 -9.86
N GLN A 147 -3.10 -14.72 -10.50
CA GLN A 147 -2.43 -15.25 -11.69
C GLN A 147 -1.34 -16.27 -11.33
N PHE A 148 -0.60 -16.05 -10.23
CA PHE A 148 0.52 -16.91 -9.83
C PHE A 148 0.11 -18.07 -8.92
N HIS A 149 -1.06 -17.97 -8.28
CA HIS A 149 -1.58 -18.97 -7.36
C HIS A 149 -2.97 -19.46 -7.80
N LEU A 150 -3.11 -19.82 -9.07
CA LEU A 150 -4.37 -20.32 -9.66
C LEU A 150 -4.90 -21.58 -8.95
N ASP A 151 -4.00 -22.34 -8.34
CA ASP A 151 -4.24 -23.60 -7.62
C ASP A 151 -4.62 -23.40 -6.15
N SER A 152 -4.44 -22.20 -5.59
CA SER A 152 -4.56 -22.00 -4.14
C SER A 152 -5.08 -20.63 -3.71
N PHE A 153 -5.40 -19.71 -4.61
CA PHE A 153 -5.80 -18.32 -4.27
C PHE A 153 -6.98 -17.85 -5.13
N LEU A 154 -8.15 -17.73 -4.51
CA LEU A 154 -9.40 -17.34 -5.18
C LEU A 154 -9.89 -15.98 -4.72
N VAL A 155 -10.35 -15.16 -5.67
CA VAL A 155 -10.85 -13.80 -5.43
C VAL A 155 -12.33 -13.74 -5.77
N ASP A 156 -13.12 -13.16 -4.86
CA ASP A 156 -14.54 -12.81 -5.06
C ASP A 156 -15.45 -13.98 -5.48
N GLN A 157 -15.12 -15.20 -5.05
CA GLN A 157 -16.08 -16.30 -5.06
C GLN A 157 -16.86 -16.27 -3.75
N ASN A 158 -18.19 -16.11 -3.83
CA ASN A 158 -19.10 -16.15 -2.67
C ASN A 158 -19.16 -17.53 -1.97
N ILE A 159 -18.21 -18.42 -2.26
CA ILE A 159 -18.17 -19.80 -1.79
C ILE A 159 -16.77 -20.05 -1.24
N GLU A 160 -16.68 -20.36 0.05
CA GLU A 160 -15.43 -20.86 0.64
C GLU A 160 -15.13 -22.22 0.04
N THR A 161 -14.11 -22.29 -0.81
CA THR A 161 -13.71 -23.52 -1.50
C THR A 161 -12.60 -24.20 -0.71
N SER A 162 -12.78 -25.49 -0.40
CA SER A 162 -11.74 -26.29 0.26
C SER A 162 -10.46 -26.34 -0.60
N GLY A 163 -9.30 -26.18 0.04
CA GLY A 163 -8.00 -26.20 -0.63
C GLY A 163 -7.51 -24.85 -1.16
N PHE A 164 -8.30 -23.78 -1.03
CA PHE A 164 -7.94 -22.44 -1.50
C PHE A 164 -8.00 -21.40 -0.38
N VAL A 165 -7.19 -20.35 -0.52
CA VAL A 165 -7.35 -19.11 0.24
C VAL A 165 -8.47 -18.29 -0.40
N SER A 166 -9.54 -18.01 0.35
CA SER A 166 -10.65 -17.20 -0.15
C SER A 166 -10.45 -15.71 0.15
N CYS A 167 -10.50 -14.87 -0.88
CA CYS A 167 -10.34 -13.43 -0.73
C CYS A 167 -11.68 -12.72 -0.95
N HIS A 168 -12.04 -11.87 0.01
CA HIS A 168 -13.29 -11.12 -0.03
C HIS A 168 -13.03 -9.64 0.24
N SER A 169 -13.65 -8.79 -0.57
CA SER A 169 -13.76 -7.38 -0.23
C SER A 169 -14.59 -7.18 1.06
N PHE A 170 -14.16 -6.24 1.90
CA PHE A 170 -14.86 -5.88 3.12
C PHE A 170 -16.13 -5.08 2.77
N VAL A 171 -17.27 -5.51 3.30
CA VAL A 171 -18.57 -4.84 3.14
C VAL A 171 -18.98 -4.24 4.49
N GLY A 172 -19.12 -2.92 4.59
CA GLY A 172 -19.52 -2.23 5.82
C GLY A 172 -19.25 -0.72 5.80
N ILE A 173 -19.26 -0.06 6.97
CA ILE A 173 -19.06 1.40 7.13
C ILE A 173 -17.57 1.82 6.95
N ALA A 174 -16.64 0.89 7.20
CA ALA A 174 -15.21 1.16 7.22
C ALA A 174 -14.58 1.64 5.89
N PRO A 175 -14.94 1.12 4.69
CA PRO A 175 -14.28 1.51 3.44
C PRO A 175 -14.32 3.00 3.17
N ARG A 176 -15.49 3.64 3.38
CA ARG A 176 -15.65 5.08 3.14
C ARG A 176 -14.80 5.92 4.09
N VAL A 177 -14.90 5.65 5.40
CA VAL A 177 -14.19 6.42 6.44
C VAL A 177 -12.68 6.22 6.34
N TYR A 178 -12.23 5.00 6.02
CA TYR A 178 -10.80 4.71 5.87
C TYR A 178 -10.18 5.52 4.73
N MET A 179 -10.85 5.58 3.58
CA MET A 179 -10.36 6.33 2.42
C MET A 179 -10.38 7.85 2.66
N GLU A 180 -11.31 8.34 3.48
CA GLU A 180 -11.35 9.73 3.95
C GLU A 180 -10.22 10.06 4.95
N LEU A 181 -9.88 9.15 5.87
CA LEU A 181 -8.86 9.41 6.92
C LEU A 181 -7.42 9.16 6.46
N PHE A 182 -7.20 8.20 5.57
CA PHE A 182 -5.87 7.74 5.18
C PHE A 182 -5.55 7.94 3.67
N PRO A 183 -5.86 9.09 3.05
CA PRO A 183 -5.53 9.31 1.65
C PRO A 183 -4.02 9.34 1.43
N MET A 184 -3.58 8.77 0.31
CA MET A 184 -2.18 8.83 -0.12
C MET A 184 -1.87 10.20 -0.73
N LEU A 185 -1.43 11.14 0.09
CA LEU A 185 -0.95 12.46 -0.36
C LEU A 185 0.37 12.35 -1.12
N GLN A 186 0.73 13.39 -1.89
CA GLN A 186 2.04 13.47 -2.53
C GLN A 186 3.15 13.54 -1.47
N ARG A 187 3.98 12.50 -1.44
CA ARG A 187 5.09 12.32 -0.48
C ARG A 187 6.45 12.69 -1.07
N LYS A 188 6.53 12.88 -2.39
CA LYS A 188 7.75 13.18 -3.13
C LYS A 188 7.57 14.43 -3.98
N ASP A 189 8.66 15.15 -4.24
CA ASP A 189 8.69 16.22 -5.24
C ASP A 189 8.74 15.65 -6.68
N LYS A 190 8.83 16.53 -7.69
CA LYS A 190 8.86 16.12 -9.11
C LYS A 190 10.14 15.35 -9.46
N GLU A 191 11.19 15.57 -8.68
CA GLU A 191 12.51 14.98 -8.77
C GLU A 191 12.61 13.66 -8.00
N GLY A 192 11.54 13.24 -7.30
CA GLY A 192 11.45 11.97 -6.58
C GLY A 192 12.02 12.00 -5.16
N ARG A 193 12.42 13.17 -4.65
CA ARG A 193 12.98 13.34 -3.31
C ARG A 193 11.86 13.37 -2.27
N VAL A 194 12.16 12.90 -1.07
CA VAL A 194 11.20 12.88 0.04
C VAL A 194 10.84 14.31 0.46
N LYS A 195 9.55 14.62 0.51
CA LYS A 195 9.09 15.91 1.05
C LYS A 195 9.18 15.88 2.57
N LEU A 196 10.04 16.72 3.14
CA LEU A 196 10.19 16.84 4.59
C LEU A 196 8.90 17.33 5.22
N TRP A 197 8.50 16.65 6.31
CA TRP A 197 7.35 17.05 7.10
C TRP A 197 7.72 18.22 8.02
N ASN A 198 6.93 19.28 7.99
CA ASN A 198 7.09 20.44 8.87
C ASN A 198 5.84 20.58 9.74
N ARG A 199 6.02 20.44 11.06
CA ARG A 199 4.96 20.50 12.07
C ARG A 199 4.21 21.82 12.10
N GLU A 200 4.89 22.93 11.87
CA GLU A 200 4.34 24.30 12.00
C GLU A 200 3.31 24.62 10.91
N ILE A 201 3.50 24.02 9.73
CA ILE A 201 2.62 24.20 8.57
C ILE A 201 1.72 22.99 8.31
N ALA A 202 1.85 21.94 9.13
CA ALA A 202 1.07 20.72 8.97
C ALA A 202 -0.37 20.95 9.41
N ILE A 203 -1.31 20.66 8.50
CA ILE A 203 -2.73 20.71 8.79
C ILE A 203 -3.17 19.31 9.26
N PRO A 204 -3.93 19.20 10.38
CA PRO A 204 -4.51 17.93 10.80
C PRO A 204 -5.33 17.30 9.66
N ARG A 205 -5.19 15.98 9.48
CA ARG A 205 -6.00 15.23 8.52
C ARG A 205 -7.40 15.00 9.09
N MET A 206 -8.19 16.06 9.19
CA MET A 206 -9.62 15.98 9.49
C MET A 206 -10.39 16.42 8.25
N HIS A 207 -11.13 15.47 7.68
CA HIS A 207 -11.89 15.70 6.45
C HIS A 207 -13.23 16.41 6.69
N SER A 208 -13.69 16.46 7.94
CA SER A 208 -14.83 17.25 8.39
C SER A 208 -14.43 18.07 9.61
N SER A 209 -14.83 19.34 9.64
CA SER A 209 -14.87 20.08 10.88
C SER A 209 -15.90 19.38 11.78
N PRO A 210 -15.61 19.07 13.06
CA PRO A 210 -16.62 18.58 13.99
C PRO A 210 -17.83 19.52 14.06
N LEU A 211 -17.60 20.82 13.81
CA LEU A 211 -18.63 21.84 13.71
C LEU A 211 -19.62 21.56 12.58
N ALA A 212 -19.16 21.05 11.43
CA ALA A 212 -20.03 20.78 10.29
C ALA A 212 -21.03 19.65 10.56
N TYR A 213 -20.69 18.66 11.41
CA TYR A 213 -21.64 17.63 11.83
C TYR A 213 -22.73 18.23 12.73
N MET A 214 -22.37 19.04 13.72
CA MET A 214 -23.33 19.71 14.60
C MET A 214 -24.22 20.69 13.83
N ASP A 215 -23.67 21.43 12.87
CA ASP A 215 -24.41 22.35 12.03
C ASP A 215 -25.38 21.61 11.09
N ASN A 216 -24.94 20.47 10.53
CA ASN A 216 -25.80 19.61 9.70
C ASN A 216 -26.90 18.96 10.54
N GLU A 217 -26.59 18.45 11.73
CA GLU A 217 -27.56 17.84 12.65
C GLU A 217 -28.59 18.88 13.12
N ALA A 218 -28.14 20.10 13.46
CA ALA A 218 -29.04 21.19 13.80
C ALA A 218 -29.96 21.58 12.63
N LYS A 219 -29.44 21.59 11.41
CA LYS A 219 -30.21 21.88 10.20
C LYS A 219 -31.23 20.78 9.91
N GLU A 220 -30.83 19.51 9.94
CA GLU A 220 -31.72 18.36 9.75
C GLU A 220 -32.77 18.27 10.86
N ALA A 221 -32.40 18.50 12.12
CA ALA A 221 -33.34 18.55 13.24
C ALA A 221 -34.36 19.67 13.08
N LYS A 222 -33.94 20.84 12.58
CA LYS A 222 -34.84 21.95 12.26
C LYS A 222 -35.81 21.57 11.13
N THR A 223 -35.30 21.02 10.03
CA THR A 223 -36.15 20.56 8.91
C THR A 223 -37.11 19.46 9.33
N LEU A 224 -36.68 18.53 10.19
CA LEU A 224 -37.54 17.49 10.75
C LEU A 224 -38.63 18.09 11.63
N SER A 225 -38.29 19.03 12.51
CA SER A 225 -39.24 19.73 13.37
C SER A 225 -40.29 20.50 12.56
N GLU A 226 -39.87 21.20 11.49
CA GLU A 226 -40.77 21.90 10.56
C GLU A 226 -41.76 20.90 9.91
N LYS A 227 -41.27 19.79 9.37
CA LYS A 227 -42.12 18.75 8.76
C LYS A 227 -43.04 18.05 9.75
N MET A 228 -42.59 17.82 10.99
CA MET A 228 -43.41 17.23 12.04
C MET A 228 -44.55 18.17 12.42
N ASN A 229 -44.29 19.48 12.53
CA ASN A 229 -45.31 20.49 12.77
C ASN A 229 -46.33 20.58 11.63
N GLU A 230 -45.87 20.56 10.37
CA GLU A 230 -46.75 20.51 9.19
C GLU A 230 -47.63 19.25 9.15
N ALA A 231 -47.08 18.11 9.60
CA ALA A 231 -47.81 16.85 9.71
C ALA A 231 -48.68 16.74 10.98
N GLY A 232 -48.76 17.79 11.81
CA GLY A 232 -49.60 17.84 13.00
C GLY A 232 -49.04 17.12 14.23
N PHE A 233 -47.79 16.65 14.18
CA PHE A 233 -47.09 16.09 15.33
C PHE A 233 -46.50 17.23 16.17
N LYS A 234 -47.10 17.51 17.32
CA LYS A 234 -46.54 18.44 18.31
C LYS A 234 -45.67 17.65 19.31
N PRO A 235 -44.45 18.11 19.63
CA PRO A 235 -43.70 17.55 20.74
C PRO A 235 -44.50 17.75 22.03
N ILE A 236 -44.56 16.70 22.86
CA ILE A 236 -45.23 16.70 24.18
C ILE A 236 -44.42 17.57 25.14
#